data_AF-A0AAV4APU0-F1
#
_entry.id   AF-A0AAV4APU0-F1
#
_cell.length_a   1.000
_cell.length_b   1.000
_cell.length_c   1.000
_cell.angle_alpha   90.00
_cell.angle_beta   90.00
_cell.angle_gamma   90.00
#
_symmetry.space_group_name_H-M   'P 1'
#
loop_
_entity.id
_entity.type
_entity.pdbx_description
1 polymer ?
#
loop_
_entity_poly.entity_id
_entity_poly.type
_entity_poly.pdbx_seq_one_letter_code
_entity_poly.pdbx_strand_id
1 'polypeptide(L)'
;MSIKEAVCYYPKHDVVWGFEDYAHLGRSRYIANHACFFMARGLTANWKRPFGFVFSRVIRGKGGHRDNPDIRQFTSALQQVMFDSLMGASTRKSCKDDLDIFVFGLQNIASPSTLELATTQTNVYAAFNLQENVLPSLLNVQQANVLAYIAGCICHRIAPKMCRTCSQTLTTADSHPEHLFIYEKNYSSATSLLLTPSKYVMELCLQLENAYKTVCEEVLHKKAVKKTLTSYLINAVTEAVPECEQCNPVYLFSRLFTSVRLHHSLRLSNQTFCKTKMKRNREVLKLSHV
;
A
#
# COMPACT_ATOMS: atom_id res chain seq x y z
N MET A 1 1.81 -17.88 16.34
CA MET A 1 1.06 -16.81 17.03
C MET A 1 0.35 -15.97 15.98
N SER A 2 -0.97 -15.81 16.05
CA SER A 2 -1.66 -14.89 15.12
C SER A 2 -1.37 -13.45 15.53
N ILE A 3 -1.11 -12.59 14.55
CA ILE A 3 -0.84 -11.16 14.76
C ILE A 3 -1.89 -10.33 14.02
N LYS A 4 -2.10 -9.10 14.48
CA LYS A 4 -2.98 -8.17 13.78
C LYS A 4 -2.36 -7.78 12.44
N GLU A 5 -3.09 -8.03 11.35
CA GLU A 5 -2.80 -7.47 10.03
C GLU A 5 -2.80 -5.94 10.12
N ALA A 6 -1.62 -5.36 10.07
CA ALA A 6 -1.40 -3.93 10.11
C ALA A 6 -0.01 -3.63 9.54
N VAL A 7 0.10 -2.51 8.82
CA VAL A 7 1.36 -2.00 8.27
C VAL A 7 1.77 -0.71 8.96
N CYS A 8 3.06 -0.52 9.20
CA CYS A 8 3.58 0.69 9.83
C CYS A 8 4.97 1.03 9.27
N TYR A 9 5.22 2.31 8.99
CA TYR A 9 6.54 2.75 8.55
C TYR A 9 7.48 2.93 9.75
N TYR A 10 8.67 2.35 9.66
CA TYR A 10 9.71 2.45 10.67
C TYR A 10 10.87 3.35 10.18
N PRO A 11 10.96 4.61 10.64
CA PRO A 11 11.89 5.60 10.08
C PRO A 11 13.38 5.25 10.25
N LYS A 12 13.76 4.59 11.36
CA LYS A 12 15.18 4.31 11.66
C LYS A 12 15.82 3.34 10.67
N HIS A 13 15.05 2.39 10.12
CA HIS A 13 15.55 1.44 9.11
C HIS A 13 15.04 1.74 7.70
N ASP A 14 14.16 2.73 7.54
CA ASP A 14 13.49 3.06 6.28
C ASP A 14 12.76 1.84 5.66
N VAL A 15 11.93 1.18 6.47
CA VAL A 15 11.21 -0.05 6.12
C VAL A 15 9.75 0.05 6.58
N VAL A 16 8.82 -0.48 5.80
CA VAL A 16 7.44 -0.70 6.24
C VAL A 16 7.32 -2.10 6.85
N TRP A 17 6.94 -2.18 8.13
CA TRP A 17 6.62 -3.41 8.84
C TRP A 17 5.18 -3.85 8.57
N GLY A 18 4.89 -5.14 8.76
CA GLY A 18 3.57 -5.73 8.54
C GLY A 18 3.47 -6.63 7.31
N PHE A 19 4.48 -6.61 6.44
CA PHE A 19 4.63 -7.57 5.34
C PHE A 19 5.27 -8.88 5.80
N GLU A 20 5.14 -9.94 5.00
CA GLU A 20 5.90 -11.17 5.22
C GLU A 20 7.41 -10.90 5.14
N ASP A 21 8.12 -11.47 6.11
CA ASP A 21 9.55 -11.27 6.27
C ASP A 21 10.19 -12.59 6.67
N TYR A 22 11.02 -13.09 5.76
CA TYR A 22 11.80 -14.32 5.88
C TYR A 22 13.29 -14.00 6.11
N ALA A 23 13.58 -12.82 6.68
CA ALA A 23 14.91 -12.33 7.01
C ALA A 23 15.83 -12.27 5.79
N HIS A 24 16.89 -13.09 5.75
CA HIS A 24 17.87 -13.12 4.66
C HIS A 24 17.27 -13.67 3.35
N LEU A 25 16.18 -14.42 3.43
CA LEU A 25 15.48 -14.96 2.26
C LEU A 25 14.59 -13.92 1.57
N GLY A 26 14.42 -12.74 2.17
CA GLY A 26 13.70 -11.62 1.57
C GLY A 26 12.30 -11.40 2.15
N ARG A 27 11.58 -10.49 1.50
CA ARG A 27 10.27 -9.99 1.93
C ARG A 27 9.30 -10.08 0.77
N SER A 28 8.04 -10.40 1.06
CA SER A 28 7.00 -10.50 0.04
C SER A 28 6.03 -9.32 0.14
N ARG A 29 5.25 -9.08 -0.93
CA ARG A 29 4.19 -8.06 -0.94
C ARG A 29 2.97 -8.42 -0.08
N TYR A 30 2.92 -9.64 0.47
CA TYR A 30 1.77 -10.08 1.25
C TYR A 30 1.86 -9.58 2.69
N ILE A 31 0.71 -9.26 3.27
CA ILE A 31 0.60 -8.82 4.67
C ILE A 31 0.70 -10.05 5.57
N ALA A 32 1.56 -9.98 6.57
CA ALA A 32 1.72 -11.02 7.57
C ALA A 32 0.54 -11.01 8.55
N ASN A 33 0.02 -12.20 8.84
CA ASN A 33 -1.03 -12.41 9.84
C ASN A 33 -0.64 -13.45 10.91
N HIS A 34 0.54 -14.06 10.76
CA HIS A 34 1.15 -14.91 11.77
C HIS A 34 2.63 -14.56 11.98
N ALA A 35 3.03 -14.64 13.25
CA ALA A 35 4.42 -14.73 13.64
C ALA A 35 4.71 -16.18 14.05
N CYS A 36 5.73 -16.77 13.45
CA CYS A 36 6.24 -18.09 13.81
C CYS A 36 7.55 -17.88 14.55
N PHE A 37 7.67 -18.48 15.74
CA PHE A 37 8.86 -18.40 16.58
C PHE A 37 9.51 -19.77 16.65
N PHE A 38 10.83 -19.79 16.57
CA PHE A 38 11.64 -20.94 16.92
C PHE A 38 12.17 -20.73 18.34
N MET A 39 11.88 -21.67 19.24
CA MET A 39 12.29 -21.61 20.64
C MET A 39 13.01 -22.90 21.02
N ALA A 40 14.13 -22.78 21.73
CA ALA A 40 14.73 -23.92 22.39
C ALA A 40 14.14 -24.07 23.79
N ARG A 41 13.95 -25.31 24.22
CA ARG A 41 13.49 -25.67 25.56
C ARG A 41 14.48 -26.66 26.17
N GLY A 42 14.87 -26.43 27.42
CA GLY A 42 15.66 -27.40 28.16
C GLY A 42 14.86 -28.68 28.40
N LEU A 43 15.48 -29.83 28.13
CA LEU A 43 14.85 -31.15 28.35
C LEU A 43 14.90 -31.54 29.84
N THR A 44 16.05 -31.30 30.48
CA THR A 44 16.29 -31.60 31.89
C THR A 44 16.08 -30.39 32.81
N ALA A 45 16.36 -29.19 32.29
CA ALA A 45 16.19 -27.93 33.02
C ALA A 45 15.00 -27.15 32.49
N ASN A 46 14.21 -26.55 33.37
CA ASN A 46 12.99 -25.82 32.99
C ASN A 46 13.31 -24.40 32.48
N TRP A 47 13.79 -24.30 31.24
CA TRP A 47 14.01 -23.01 30.56
C TRP A 47 13.49 -23.05 29.12
N LYS A 48 13.09 -21.89 28.61
CA LYS A 48 12.67 -21.66 27.22
C LYS A 48 13.29 -20.36 26.71
N ARG A 49 13.88 -20.35 25.51
CA ARG A 49 14.43 -19.14 24.88
C ARG A 49 14.08 -19.08 23.39
N PRO A 50 13.62 -17.93 22.87
CA PRO A 50 13.43 -17.73 21.44
C PRO A 50 14.78 -17.55 20.75
N PHE A 51 14.98 -18.27 19.65
CA PHE A 51 16.18 -18.22 18.81
C PHE A 51 15.95 -17.47 17.50
N GLY A 52 14.71 -17.45 17.01
CA GLY A 52 14.38 -16.76 15.76
C GLY A 52 12.89 -16.62 15.54
N PHE A 53 12.53 -15.77 14.58
CA PHE A 53 11.14 -15.59 14.17
C PHE A 53 11.04 -15.29 12.68
N VAL A 54 9.89 -15.62 12.09
CA VAL A 54 9.50 -15.23 10.74
C VAL A 54 8.07 -14.73 10.73
N PHE A 55 7.80 -13.76 9.85
CA PHE A 55 6.45 -13.25 9.63
C PHE A 55 5.89 -13.83 8.34
N SER A 56 4.78 -14.56 8.43
CA SER A 56 4.20 -15.29 7.30
C SER A 56 2.69 -15.21 7.30
N ARG A 57 2.08 -15.23 6.13
CA ARG A 57 0.64 -15.43 5.94
C ARG A 57 0.29 -16.90 5.77
N VAL A 58 1.16 -17.66 5.12
CA VAL A 58 0.85 -18.96 4.51
C VAL A 58 1.06 -20.15 5.46
N ILE A 59 2.08 -20.12 6.31
CA ILE A 59 2.55 -21.31 7.06
C ILE A 59 1.46 -21.91 7.96
N ARG A 60 0.66 -21.07 8.63
CA ARG A 60 -0.50 -21.50 9.44
C ARG A 60 -1.84 -21.36 8.71
N GLY A 61 -1.84 -20.73 7.53
CA GLY A 61 -3.04 -20.53 6.72
C GLY A 61 -3.38 -21.69 5.78
N LYS A 62 -2.40 -22.52 5.41
CA LYS A 62 -2.62 -23.69 4.54
C LYS A 62 -3.19 -24.88 5.33
N GLY A 63 -4.33 -25.40 4.89
CA GLY A 63 -4.81 -26.75 5.22
C GLY A 63 -5.72 -26.90 6.43
N GLY A 64 -6.35 -25.83 6.95
CA GLY A 64 -7.43 -25.87 7.96
C GLY A 64 -7.10 -26.43 9.35
N HIS A 65 -6.13 -27.33 9.46
CA HIS A 65 -5.77 -28.12 10.64
C HIS A 65 -4.35 -27.76 11.16
N ARG A 66 -3.63 -26.85 10.51
CA ARG A 66 -2.24 -26.48 10.85
C ARG A 66 -2.16 -25.31 11.85
N ASP A 67 -3.02 -25.30 12.85
CA ASP A 67 -3.03 -24.25 13.89
C ASP A 67 -1.75 -24.30 14.75
N ASN A 68 -1.21 -25.49 15.01
CA ASN A 68 0.07 -25.71 15.69
C ASN A 68 0.91 -26.77 14.96
N PRO A 69 1.58 -26.41 13.85
CA PRO A 69 2.30 -27.38 13.04
C PRO A 69 3.47 -27.97 13.84
N ASP A 70 3.67 -29.29 13.72
CA ASP A 70 4.89 -29.94 14.19
C ASP A 70 6.09 -29.52 13.31
N ILE A 71 7.32 -29.76 13.77
CA ILE A 71 8.56 -29.37 13.08
C ILE A 71 8.55 -29.85 11.62
N ARG A 72 8.12 -31.09 11.37
CA ARG A 72 8.03 -31.62 9.99
C ARG A 72 7.01 -30.87 9.14
N GLN A 73 5.84 -30.54 9.70
CA GLN A 73 4.78 -29.82 9.00
C GLN A 73 5.20 -28.36 8.73
N PHE A 74 5.92 -27.74 9.67
CA PHE A 74 6.49 -26.41 9.49
C PHE A 74 7.55 -26.42 8.39
N THR A 75 8.51 -27.36 8.45
CA THR A 75 9.57 -27.49 7.44
C THR A 75 8.99 -27.76 6.05
N SER A 76 8.03 -28.68 5.94
CA SER A 76 7.33 -28.96 4.68
C SER A 76 6.57 -27.75 4.15
N ALA A 77 5.83 -27.03 5.01
CA ALA A 77 5.11 -25.82 4.61
C ALA A 77 6.06 -24.68 4.20
N LEU A 78 7.19 -24.53 4.90
CA LEU A 78 8.22 -23.55 4.57
C LEU A 78 8.91 -23.90 3.24
N GLN A 79 9.30 -25.17 3.05
CA GLN A 79 9.86 -25.66 1.80
C GLN A 79 8.88 -25.45 0.64
N GLN A 80 7.60 -25.77 0.84
CA GLN A 80 6.57 -25.55 -0.17
C GLN A 80 6.42 -24.07 -0.52
N VAL A 81 6.40 -23.16 0.47
CA VAL A 81 6.38 -21.71 0.20
C VAL A 81 7.62 -21.26 -0.57
N MET A 82 8.80 -21.83 -0.25
CA MET A 82 10.03 -21.55 -1.00
C MET A 82 9.95 -22.06 -2.44
N PHE A 83 9.47 -23.29 -2.66
CA PHE A 83 9.27 -23.84 -3.99
C PHE A 83 8.22 -23.08 -4.80
N ASP A 84 7.09 -22.71 -4.20
CA ASP A 84 6.06 -21.88 -4.83
C ASP A 84 6.64 -20.53 -5.29
N SER A 85 7.52 -19.93 -4.47
CA SER A 85 8.22 -18.68 -4.83
C SER A 85 9.27 -18.85 -5.94
N LEU A 86 9.87 -20.03 -6.06
CA LEU A 86 10.84 -20.36 -7.12
C LEU A 86 10.16 -20.74 -8.44
N MET A 87 8.97 -21.35 -8.36
CA MET A 87 8.16 -21.76 -9.51
C MET A 87 7.35 -20.62 -10.12
N GLY A 88 7.29 -19.45 -9.45
CA GLY A 88 6.74 -18.23 -10.03
C GLY A 88 7.44 -17.88 -11.34
N ALA A 89 6.68 -17.82 -12.44
CA ALA A 89 7.23 -17.47 -13.74
C ALA A 89 7.88 -16.08 -13.71
N SER A 90 9.12 -15.96 -14.18
CA SER A 90 9.77 -14.67 -14.34
C SER A 90 9.11 -13.91 -15.50
N THR A 91 9.02 -12.59 -15.39
CA THR A 91 8.44 -11.70 -16.41
C THR A 91 9.19 -11.71 -17.75
N ARG A 92 10.31 -12.45 -17.85
CA ARG A 92 11.13 -12.63 -19.06
C ARG A 92 11.34 -14.10 -19.41
N LYS A 93 10.32 -14.96 -19.27
CA LYS A 93 10.41 -16.33 -19.79
C LYS A 93 10.14 -16.34 -21.29
N SER A 94 11.04 -16.98 -22.05
CA SER A 94 10.87 -17.32 -23.47
C SER A 94 10.08 -18.62 -23.68
N CYS A 95 9.68 -19.30 -22.60
CA CYS A 95 8.92 -20.53 -22.63
C CYS A 95 7.42 -20.18 -22.61
N LYS A 96 6.69 -20.68 -23.60
CA LYS A 96 5.23 -20.57 -23.74
C LYS A 96 4.56 -21.24 -22.52
N ASP A 97 3.50 -20.65 -21.99
CA ASP A 97 2.70 -21.29 -20.92
C ASP A 97 2.11 -22.60 -21.45
N ASP A 98 2.33 -23.70 -20.72
CA ASP A 98 1.79 -25.01 -21.09
C ASP A 98 0.25 -25.00 -21.06
N LEU A 99 -0.35 -25.60 -22.08
CA LEU A 99 -1.78 -25.60 -22.39
C LEU A 99 -2.63 -26.47 -21.44
N ASP A 100 -2.21 -26.63 -20.19
CA ASP A 100 -2.86 -27.49 -19.20
C ASP A 100 -4.28 -26.97 -18.85
N ILE A 101 -4.52 -25.67 -19.05
CA ILE A 101 -5.83 -25.02 -18.90
C ILE A 101 -6.89 -25.68 -19.81
N PHE A 102 -6.49 -26.16 -20.99
CA PHE A 102 -7.41 -26.82 -21.92
C PHE A 102 -7.82 -28.21 -21.41
N VAL A 103 -6.91 -28.94 -20.77
CA VAL A 103 -7.16 -30.31 -20.28
C VAL A 103 -8.13 -30.28 -19.09
N PHE A 104 -8.00 -29.30 -18.19
CA PHE A 104 -8.96 -29.12 -17.09
C PHE A 104 -10.33 -28.57 -17.56
N GLY A 105 -10.37 -27.88 -18.71
CA GLY A 105 -11.60 -27.37 -19.32
C GLY A 105 -12.50 -28.42 -19.98
N LEU A 106 -12.00 -29.64 -20.22
CA LEU A 106 -12.77 -30.73 -20.85
C LEU A 106 -13.93 -31.23 -19.96
N GLN A 107 -13.87 -31.01 -18.65
CA GLN A 107 -14.99 -31.32 -17.74
C GLN A 107 -16.23 -30.46 -18.01
N ASN A 108 -16.08 -29.29 -18.65
CA ASN A 108 -17.18 -28.39 -18.97
C ASN A 108 -17.83 -28.67 -20.34
N ILE A 109 -17.29 -29.60 -21.13
CA ILE A 109 -17.84 -29.97 -22.45
C ILE A 109 -18.85 -31.11 -22.32
N ALA A 110 -18.81 -31.88 -21.23
CA ALA A 110 -19.70 -33.01 -20.99
C ALA A 110 -20.89 -32.62 -20.08
N SER A 111 -21.78 -31.75 -20.55
CA SER A 111 -23.15 -31.63 -20.03
C SER A 111 -24.06 -30.94 -21.04
N PRO A 112 -25.00 -31.66 -21.70
CA PRO A 112 -26.05 -31.01 -22.46
C PRO A 112 -27.24 -30.62 -21.54
N SER A 113 -27.79 -29.44 -21.83
CA SER A 113 -29.15 -28.96 -21.50
C SER A 113 -29.59 -28.79 -20.04
N THR A 114 -29.69 -27.52 -19.59
CA THR A 114 -31.00 -26.87 -19.32
C THR A 114 -30.87 -25.34 -19.31
N LEU A 115 -31.69 -24.68 -20.12
CA LEU A 115 -31.95 -23.24 -20.08
C LEU A 115 -32.78 -22.94 -18.82
N GLU A 116 -32.24 -22.17 -17.87
CA GLU A 116 -33.06 -21.50 -16.86
C GLU A 116 -32.72 -20.01 -16.79
N LEU A 117 -33.76 -19.23 -17.04
CA LEU A 117 -33.82 -17.78 -17.09
C LEU A 117 -33.81 -17.23 -15.65
N ALA A 118 -32.65 -16.77 -15.17
CA ALA A 118 -32.54 -16.18 -13.84
C ALA A 118 -32.97 -14.70 -13.86
N THR A 119 -34.13 -14.44 -13.29
CA THR A 119 -34.71 -13.14 -12.96
C THR A 119 -33.74 -12.32 -12.10
N THR A 120 -33.32 -11.16 -12.60
CA THR A 120 -32.54 -10.17 -11.87
C THR A 120 -33.36 -9.55 -10.74
N GLN A 121 -33.11 -9.98 -9.49
CA GLN A 121 -33.43 -9.19 -8.31
C GLN A 121 -32.32 -8.15 -8.09
N THR A 122 -32.67 -6.90 -8.35
CA THR A 122 -31.89 -5.70 -8.12
C THR A 122 -31.62 -5.50 -6.62
N ASN A 123 -30.39 -5.78 -6.19
CA ASN A 123 -29.92 -5.39 -4.86
C ASN A 123 -29.49 -3.91 -4.86
N VAL A 124 -30.29 -3.08 -4.19
CA VAL A 124 -30.18 -1.62 -4.07
C VAL A 124 -29.01 -1.15 -3.17
N TYR A 125 -28.08 -2.04 -2.79
CA TYR A 125 -26.94 -1.70 -1.90
C TYR A 125 -25.57 -1.60 -2.60
N ALA A 126 -25.54 -1.47 -3.93
CA ALA A 126 -24.31 -1.30 -4.72
C ALA A 126 -23.86 0.17 -4.91
N ALA A 127 -24.44 1.13 -4.18
CA ALA A 127 -24.18 2.57 -4.39
C ALA A 127 -22.90 3.13 -3.74
N PHE A 128 -21.99 2.30 -3.21
CA PHE A 128 -20.73 2.79 -2.61
C PHE A 128 -19.45 2.12 -3.12
N ASN A 129 -19.54 1.29 -4.17
CA ASN A 129 -18.34 0.81 -4.87
C ASN A 129 -17.99 1.75 -6.02
N LEU A 130 -17.29 2.85 -5.70
CA LEU A 130 -16.50 3.56 -6.69
C LEU A 130 -15.33 2.64 -7.09
N GLN A 131 -15.57 1.76 -8.06
CA GLN A 131 -14.50 1.22 -8.89
C GLN A 131 -13.91 2.39 -9.69
N GLU A 132 -12.67 2.75 -9.36
CA GLU A 132 -11.80 3.54 -10.21
C GLU A 132 -11.55 2.76 -11.51
N ASN A 133 -12.45 2.93 -12.47
CA ASN A 133 -12.22 2.65 -13.88
C ASN A 133 -12.84 3.82 -14.67
N VAL A 134 -12.21 4.98 -14.59
CA VAL A 134 -12.45 6.07 -15.53
C VAL A 134 -11.09 6.60 -15.99
N LEU A 135 -10.94 6.62 -17.31
CA LEU A 135 -9.88 7.17 -18.12
C LEU A 135 -9.43 8.58 -17.64
N PRO A 136 -8.14 8.95 -17.78
CA PRO A 136 -7.54 10.08 -17.07
C PRO A 136 -7.83 11.41 -17.77
N SER A 137 -8.85 12.14 -17.29
CA SER A 137 -8.97 13.56 -17.58
C SER A 137 -9.96 14.21 -16.61
N LEU A 138 -9.49 15.24 -15.91
CA LEU A 138 -10.15 15.99 -14.84
C LEU A 138 -10.14 15.30 -13.47
N LEU A 139 -9.31 15.79 -12.55
CA LEU A 139 -9.51 15.48 -11.14
C LEU A 139 -10.94 15.85 -10.75
N ASN A 140 -11.60 14.97 -10.00
CA ASN A 140 -12.80 15.36 -9.26
C ASN A 140 -12.46 16.59 -8.41
N VAL A 141 -13.29 17.63 -8.43
CA VAL A 141 -13.07 18.90 -7.71
C VAL A 141 -12.71 18.66 -6.24
N GLN A 142 -13.27 17.61 -5.63
CA GLN A 142 -12.96 17.18 -4.28
C GLN A 142 -11.53 16.66 -4.12
N GLN A 143 -11.01 15.88 -5.07
CA GLN A 143 -9.63 15.41 -5.06
C GLN A 143 -8.65 16.58 -5.22
N ALA A 144 -8.96 17.54 -6.10
CA ALA A 144 -8.16 18.74 -6.27
C ALA A 144 -8.12 19.57 -4.98
N ASN A 145 -9.26 19.76 -4.30
CA ASN A 145 -9.34 20.43 -3.00
C ASN A 145 -8.49 19.76 -1.91
N VAL A 146 -8.48 18.42 -1.87
CA VAL A 146 -7.65 17.66 -0.92
C VAL A 146 -6.16 17.84 -1.23
N LEU A 147 -5.78 17.79 -2.51
CA LEU A 147 -4.39 18.03 -2.92
C LEU A 147 -3.95 19.45 -2.59
N ALA A 148 -4.80 20.46 -2.81
CA ALA A 148 -4.53 21.84 -2.43
C ALA A 148 -4.29 21.99 -0.93
N TYR A 149 -5.12 21.33 -0.12
CA TYR A 149 -4.94 21.34 1.33
C TYR A 149 -3.63 20.69 1.77
N ILE A 150 -3.24 19.57 1.16
CA ILE A 150 -1.96 18.90 1.42
C ILE A 150 -0.79 19.80 0.98
N ALA A 151 -0.88 20.39 -0.21
CA ALA A 151 0.12 21.31 -0.76
C ALA A 151 0.34 22.51 0.17
N GLY A 152 -0.73 23.18 0.61
CA GLY A 152 -0.64 24.31 1.55
C GLY A 152 0.02 23.93 2.88
N CYS A 153 -0.29 22.74 3.42
CA CYS A 153 0.35 22.22 4.63
C CYS A 153 1.85 21.95 4.44
N ILE A 154 2.25 21.44 3.26
CA ILE A 154 3.66 21.22 2.93
C ILE A 154 4.38 22.57 2.76
N CYS A 155 3.80 23.52 2.03
CA CYS A 155 4.35 24.87 1.85
C CYS A 155 4.60 25.55 3.20
N HIS A 156 3.65 25.46 4.14
CA HIS A 156 3.81 26.04 5.48
C HIS A 156 5.05 25.49 6.22
N ARG A 157 5.36 24.20 6.04
CA ARG A 157 6.50 23.55 6.69
C ARG A 157 7.85 23.81 6.01
N ILE A 158 7.82 24.14 4.72
CA ILE A 158 9.04 24.38 3.92
C ILE A 158 9.41 25.86 3.89
N ALA A 159 8.43 26.77 3.87
CA ALA A 159 8.63 28.22 3.86
C ALA A 159 9.76 28.72 4.78
N PRO A 160 9.88 28.32 6.07
CA PRO A 160 10.96 28.80 6.94
C PRO A 160 12.37 28.30 6.56
N LYS A 161 12.48 27.31 5.67
CA LYS A 161 13.75 26.71 5.21
C LYS A 161 14.16 27.22 3.83
N MET A 162 13.42 28.16 3.26
CA MET A 162 13.62 28.66 1.90
C MET A 162 14.03 30.12 1.88
N CYS A 163 14.65 30.54 0.77
CA CYS A 163 14.87 31.95 0.52
C CYS A 163 13.53 32.69 0.33
N ARG A 164 13.54 34.01 0.53
CA ARG A 164 12.35 34.87 0.47
C ARG A 164 11.63 34.76 -0.88
N THR A 165 12.39 34.72 -1.97
CA THR A 165 11.87 34.63 -3.35
C THR A 165 11.09 33.33 -3.56
N CYS A 166 11.68 32.19 -3.21
CA CYS A 166 11.00 30.91 -3.38
C CYS A 166 9.81 30.76 -2.43
N SER A 167 9.90 31.27 -1.19
CA SER A 167 8.76 31.25 -0.28
C SER A 167 7.56 32.04 -0.82
N GLN A 168 7.80 33.15 -1.54
CA GLN A 168 6.73 33.94 -2.18
C GLN A 168 6.12 33.21 -3.38
N THR A 169 6.92 32.47 -4.16
CA THR A 169 6.42 31.69 -5.31
C THR A 169 5.55 30.49 -4.93
N LEU A 170 5.63 30.01 -3.68
CA LEU A 170 4.85 28.86 -3.20
C LEU A 170 3.39 29.17 -2.91
N THR A 171 3.04 30.45 -2.72
CA THR A 171 1.72 30.88 -2.25
C THR A 171 1.11 31.90 -3.17
N THR A 172 -0.20 31.87 -3.33
CA THR A 172 -0.93 32.80 -4.20
C THR A 172 -2.16 33.32 -3.47
N ALA A 173 -2.48 34.61 -3.66
CA ALA A 173 -3.67 35.23 -3.08
C ALA A 173 -4.96 34.93 -3.86
N ASP A 174 -4.85 34.40 -5.08
CA ASP A 174 -5.97 34.16 -5.98
C ASP A 174 -6.87 33.00 -5.51
N SER A 175 -8.17 33.28 -5.53
CA SER A 175 -9.22 32.32 -5.19
C SER A 175 -9.61 31.50 -6.42
N HIS A 176 -9.11 30.26 -6.51
CA HIS A 176 -9.49 29.28 -7.52
C HIS A 176 -10.50 28.28 -6.94
N PRO A 177 -11.39 27.63 -7.73
CA PRO A 177 -12.31 26.59 -7.23
C PRO A 177 -11.63 25.45 -6.47
N GLU A 178 -10.36 25.16 -6.77
CA GLU A 178 -9.55 24.15 -6.07
C GLU A 178 -9.12 24.57 -4.65
N HIS A 179 -9.31 25.83 -4.30
CA HIS A 179 -8.98 26.40 -2.99
C HIS A 179 -10.21 26.54 -2.09
N LEU A 180 -11.41 26.17 -2.57
CA LEU A 180 -12.67 26.35 -1.86
C LEU A 180 -12.62 25.74 -0.45
N PHE A 181 -12.07 24.53 -0.31
CA PHE A 181 -11.95 23.88 1.00
C PHE A 181 -11.02 24.62 1.97
N ILE A 182 -9.97 25.27 1.47
CA ILE A 182 -9.05 26.07 2.30
C ILE A 182 -9.76 27.34 2.77
N TYR A 183 -10.49 27.99 1.87
CA TYR A 183 -11.27 29.18 2.15
C TYR A 183 -12.32 28.92 3.24
N GLU A 184 -13.13 27.88 3.09
CA GLU A 184 -14.17 27.49 4.07
C GLU A 184 -13.59 27.09 5.44
N LYS A 185 -12.34 26.62 5.47
CA LYS A 185 -11.68 26.18 6.71
C LYS A 185 -10.96 27.32 7.43
N ASN A 186 -10.81 28.48 6.80
CA ASN A 186 -10.21 29.65 7.43
C ASN A 186 -11.26 30.38 8.29
N TYR A 187 -11.13 30.25 9.61
CA TYR A 187 -11.97 30.97 10.56
C TYR A 187 -11.43 32.37 10.82
N SER A 188 -12.30 33.37 10.83
CA SER A 188 -11.96 34.78 11.13
C SER A 188 -11.34 34.97 12.53
N SER A 189 -11.54 34.01 13.43
CA SER A 189 -11.03 34.00 14.81
C SER A 189 -9.70 33.25 14.99
N ALA A 190 -9.14 32.66 13.93
CA ALA A 190 -7.90 31.88 14.02
C ALA A 190 -6.66 32.78 14.03
N THR A 191 -5.68 32.46 14.89
CA THR A 191 -4.38 33.15 15.03
C THR A 191 -3.47 33.00 13.82
N SER A 192 -3.69 32.00 12.97
CA SER A 192 -2.91 31.78 11.74
C SER A 192 -3.82 31.29 10.62
N LEU A 193 -3.77 31.98 9.48
CA LEU A 193 -4.50 31.59 8.27
C LEU A 193 -3.81 30.42 7.57
N LEU A 194 -4.60 29.54 6.95
CA LEU A 194 -4.10 28.49 6.08
C LEU A 194 -3.52 29.10 4.79
N LEU A 195 -2.38 28.56 4.35
CA LEU A 195 -1.73 28.99 3.12
C LEU A 195 -2.43 28.39 1.90
N THR A 196 -2.72 29.24 0.93
CA THR A 196 -3.20 28.87 -0.42
C THR A 196 -1.99 28.62 -1.33
N PRO A 197 -1.83 27.40 -1.85
CA PRO A 197 -0.71 27.06 -2.74
C PRO A 197 -0.83 27.81 -4.07
N SER A 198 0.31 28.07 -4.72
CA SER A 198 0.32 28.61 -6.07
C SER A 198 -0.05 27.54 -7.11
N LYS A 199 -0.50 27.98 -8.30
CA LYS A 199 -0.79 27.08 -9.43
C LYS A 199 0.39 26.15 -9.76
N TYR A 200 1.59 26.70 -9.67
CA TYR A 200 2.84 25.97 -9.85
C TYR A 200 2.98 24.80 -8.86
N VAL A 201 2.73 25.04 -7.57
CA VAL A 201 2.79 23.99 -6.54
C VAL A 201 1.70 22.94 -6.76
N MET A 202 0.52 23.35 -7.21
CA MET A 202 -0.58 22.44 -7.53
C MET A 202 -0.21 21.47 -8.65
N GLU A 203 0.40 21.97 -9.72
CA GLU A 203 0.85 21.16 -10.86
C GLU A 203 1.97 20.19 -10.44
N LEU A 204 2.93 20.65 -9.64
CA LEU A 204 3.95 19.79 -9.03
C LEU A 204 3.31 18.68 -8.16
N CYS A 205 2.34 19.04 -7.31
CA CYS A 205 1.64 18.08 -6.46
C CYS A 205 0.91 17.00 -7.26
N LEU A 206 0.32 17.38 -8.39
CA LEU A 206 -0.41 16.47 -9.28
C LEU A 206 0.55 15.49 -9.98
N GLN A 207 1.68 15.98 -10.49
CA GLN A 207 2.73 15.12 -11.05
C GLN A 207 3.25 14.12 -10.03
N LEU A 208 3.54 14.58 -8.80
CA LEU A 208 4.01 13.74 -7.71
C LEU A 208 2.96 12.71 -7.28
N GLU A 209 1.68 13.06 -7.24
CA GLU A 209 0.61 12.13 -6.87
C GLU A 209 0.45 11.03 -7.93
N ASN A 210 0.51 11.37 -9.22
CA ASN A 210 0.44 10.39 -10.30
C ASN A 210 1.63 9.43 -10.26
N ALA A 211 2.86 9.96 -10.11
CA ALA A 211 4.07 9.15 -9.97
C ALA A 211 4.08 8.31 -8.69
N TYR A 212 3.46 8.79 -7.60
CA TYR A 212 3.35 8.03 -6.36
C TYR A 212 2.42 6.83 -6.54
N LYS A 213 1.27 7.02 -7.20
CA LYS A 213 0.27 5.96 -7.41
C LYS A 213 0.82 4.79 -8.22
N THR A 214 1.68 5.04 -9.20
CA THR A 214 2.26 3.98 -10.04
C THR A 214 3.27 3.11 -9.31
N VAL A 215 4.08 3.69 -8.41
CA VAL A 215 5.22 2.98 -7.81
C VAL A 215 4.99 2.51 -6.36
N CYS A 216 4.01 3.08 -5.65
CA CYS A 216 3.82 2.83 -4.22
C CYS A 216 3.73 1.32 -3.90
N GLU A 217 2.81 0.58 -4.54
CA GLU A 217 2.56 -0.83 -4.20
C GLU A 217 3.79 -1.73 -4.41
N GLU A 218 4.62 -1.42 -5.40
CA GLU A 218 5.82 -2.20 -5.73
C GLU A 218 6.98 -1.96 -4.76
N VAL A 219 7.00 -0.84 -4.06
CA VAL A 219 8.12 -0.44 -3.20
C VAL A 219 7.83 -0.70 -1.72
N LEU A 220 6.56 -0.71 -1.29
CA LEU A 220 6.18 -0.81 0.12
C LEU A 220 6.80 -2.02 0.87
N HIS A 221 6.95 -3.16 0.21
CA HIS A 221 7.48 -4.39 0.82
C HIS A 221 9.02 -4.43 0.86
N LYS A 222 9.70 -3.54 0.13
CA LYS A 222 11.17 -3.51 0.02
C LYS A 222 11.81 -2.77 1.19
N LYS A 223 13.14 -2.75 1.21
CA LYS A 223 13.94 -1.90 2.13
C LYS A 223 14.21 -0.54 1.47
N ALA A 224 14.58 0.45 2.28
CA ALA A 224 14.84 1.82 1.82
C ALA A 224 13.64 2.45 1.08
N VAL A 225 12.44 2.26 1.62
CA VAL A 225 11.16 2.61 0.96
C VAL A 225 11.09 4.10 0.66
N LYS A 226 11.32 4.95 1.68
CA LYS A 226 11.22 6.40 1.52
C LYS A 226 12.30 6.94 0.59
N LYS A 227 13.55 6.45 0.72
CA LYS A 227 14.63 6.86 -0.18
C LYS A 227 14.31 6.55 -1.64
N THR A 228 13.86 5.32 -1.91
CA THR A 228 13.51 4.85 -3.26
C THR A 228 12.33 5.62 -3.84
N LEU A 229 11.28 5.85 -3.04
CA LEU A 229 10.13 6.65 -3.45
C LEU A 229 10.53 8.09 -3.74
N THR A 230 11.30 8.74 -2.85
CA THR A 230 11.71 10.13 -3.05
C THR A 230 12.60 10.28 -4.29
N SER A 231 13.53 9.36 -4.56
CA SER A 231 14.34 9.40 -5.79
C SER A 231 13.50 9.21 -7.05
N TYR A 232 12.55 8.28 -7.04
CA TYR A 232 11.66 8.06 -8.19
C TYR A 232 10.78 9.28 -8.46
N LEU A 233 10.20 9.85 -7.40
CA LEU A 233 9.34 11.02 -7.50
C LEU A 233 10.08 12.26 -8.03
N ILE A 234 11.33 12.48 -7.60
CA ILE A 234 12.13 13.61 -8.11
C ILE A 234 12.42 13.42 -9.60
N ASN A 235 12.78 12.20 -10.02
CA ASN A 235 13.07 11.91 -11.42
C ASN A 235 11.84 11.99 -12.34
N ALA A 236 10.63 11.87 -11.78
CA ALA A 236 9.38 11.95 -12.52
C ALA A 236 8.90 13.39 -12.78
N VAL A 237 9.53 14.41 -12.17
CA VAL A 237 9.16 15.82 -12.34
C VAL A 237 9.84 16.38 -13.59
N THR A 238 9.05 16.70 -14.61
CA THR A 238 9.50 17.20 -15.93
C THR A 238 9.45 18.72 -16.01
N GLU A 239 10.37 19.42 -15.32
CA GLU A 239 10.77 20.82 -15.64
C GLU A 239 9.94 22.01 -15.13
N ALA A 240 8.79 21.86 -14.47
CA ALA A 240 7.98 23.04 -14.10
C ALA A 240 8.59 23.95 -12.99
N VAL A 241 9.74 23.60 -12.38
CA VAL A 241 10.14 24.13 -11.07
C VAL A 241 11.26 25.16 -11.14
N PRO A 242 11.16 26.32 -10.44
CA PRO A 242 12.30 27.20 -10.22
C PRO A 242 13.41 26.45 -9.47
N GLU A 243 14.49 26.16 -10.17
CA GLU A 243 15.72 25.64 -9.58
C GLU A 243 16.39 26.76 -8.77
N CYS A 244 16.48 26.53 -7.46
CA CYS A 244 17.17 27.42 -6.53
C CYS A 244 18.35 26.65 -5.97
N GLU A 245 19.57 27.02 -6.38
CA GLU A 245 20.81 26.36 -5.96
C GLU A 245 20.97 26.35 -4.42
N GLN A 246 20.44 27.38 -3.74
CA GLN A 246 20.53 27.51 -2.29
C GLN A 246 19.50 26.67 -1.51
N CYS A 247 18.32 26.44 -2.08
CA CYS A 247 17.16 26.00 -1.31
C CYS A 247 16.45 24.75 -1.84
N ASN A 248 16.80 24.29 -3.05
CA ASN A 248 16.28 23.08 -3.71
C ASN A 248 14.80 22.75 -3.36
N PRO A 249 13.85 23.61 -3.80
CA PRO A 249 12.42 23.47 -3.51
C PRO A 249 11.88 22.08 -3.84
N VAL A 250 12.22 21.56 -5.03
CA VAL A 250 11.75 20.26 -5.51
C VAL A 250 12.08 19.18 -4.51
N TYR A 251 13.35 19.10 -4.10
CA TYR A 251 13.81 18.06 -3.20
C TYR A 251 13.11 18.13 -1.84
N LEU A 252 13.02 19.33 -1.25
CA LEU A 252 12.36 19.52 0.04
C LEU A 252 10.87 19.19 -0.02
N PHE A 253 10.21 19.62 -1.11
CA PHE A 253 8.79 19.35 -1.36
C PHE A 253 8.53 17.87 -1.55
N SER A 254 9.22 17.22 -2.49
CA SER A 254 9.09 15.79 -2.79
C SER A 254 9.39 14.93 -1.56
N ARG A 255 10.39 15.28 -0.76
CA ARG A 255 10.73 14.55 0.48
C ARG A 255 9.63 14.63 1.53
N LEU A 256 9.03 15.80 1.76
CA LEU A 256 7.91 15.95 2.70
C LEU A 256 6.63 15.33 2.15
N PHE A 257 6.34 15.54 0.86
CA PHE A 257 5.24 14.91 0.16
C PHE A 257 5.28 13.38 0.30
N THR A 258 6.43 12.76 0.01
CA THR A 258 6.65 11.31 0.19
C THR A 258 6.29 10.88 1.61
N SER A 259 6.72 11.65 2.62
CA SER A 259 6.47 11.32 4.02
C SER A 259 4.97 11.36 4.35
N VAL A 260 4.30 12.44 3.97
CA VAL A 260 2.86 12.63 4.23
C VAL A 260 2.04 11.57 3.51
N ARG A 261 2.34 11.31 2.23
CA ARG A 261 1.62 10.33 1.41
C ARG A 261 1.86 8.90 1.86
N LEU A 262 3.09 8.54 2.22
CA LEU A 262 3.39 7.22 2.77
C LEU A 262 2.59 6.94 4.04
N HIS A 263 2.61 7.88 5.00
CA HIS A 263 1.83 7.72 6.24
C HIS A 263 0.33 7.63 5.99
N HIS A 264 -0.19 8.46 5.08
CA HIS A 264 -1.60 8.44 4.71
C HIS A 264 -2.01 7.12 4.04
N SER A 265 -1.23 6.65 3.07
CA SER A 265 -1.45 5.39 2.36
C SER A 265 -1.47 4.21 3.34
N LEU A 266 -0.49 4.11 4.24
CA LEU A 266 -0.44 3.05 5.24
C LEU A 266 -1.62 3.10 6.22
N ARG A 267 -2.07 4.31 6.59
CA ARG A 267 -3.26 4.50 7.43
C ARG A 267 -4.52 3.99 6.73
N LEU A 268 -4.68 4.30 5.44
CA LEU A 268 -5.81 3.80 4.65
C LEU A 268 -5.78 2.28 4.52
N SER A 269 -4.62 1.69 4.22
CA SER A 269 -4.46 0.24 4.19
C SER A 269 -4.86 -0.41 5.52
N ASN A 270 -4.46 0.18 6.65
CA ASN A 270 -4.87 -0.33 7.96
C ASN A 270 -6.38 -0.25 8.22
N GLN A 271 -7.06 0.76 7.67
CA GLN A 271 -8.51 0.88 7.77
C GLN A 271 -9.22 -0.17 6.91
N THR A 272 -8.71 -0.45 5.71
CA THR A 272 -9.28 -1.50 4.84
C THR A 272 -9.15 -2.86 5.51
N PHE A 273 -7.99 -3.21 6.09
CA PHE A 273 -7.80 -4.48 6.81
C PHE A 273 -8.74 -4.62 8.01
N CYS A 274 -9.05 -3.52 8.71
CA CYS A 274 -10.02 -3.56 9.81
C CYS A 274 -11.44 -3.87 9.32
N LYS A 275 -11.84 -3.35 8.16
CA LYS A 275 -13.18 -3.53 7.58
C LYS A 275 -13.38 -4.94 7.00
N THR A 276 -12.35 -5.57 6.44
CA THR A 276 -12.45 -6.92 5.86
C THR A 276 -12.60 -8.04 6.90
N LYS A 277 -12.48 -7.71 8.20
CA LYS A 277 -12.65 -8.64 9.33
C LYS A 277 -14.13 -8.90 9.67
N MET A 278 -15.00 -9.09 8.69
CA MET A 278 -16.11 -10.01 8.95
C MET A 278 -15.47 -11.33 9.36
N LYS A 279 -15.80 -11.83 10.56
CA LYS A 279 -15.25 -13.07 11.14
C LYS A 279 -15.30 -14.15 10.06
N ARG A 280 -14.18 -14.41 9.38
CA ARG A 280 -14.04 -15.61 8.54
C ARG A 280 -14.14 -16.76 9.52
N ASN A 281 -15.32 -17.36 9.58
CA ASN A 281 -15.61 -18.42 10.52
C ASN A 281 -14.64 -19.56 10.18
N ARG A 282 -13.63 -19.78 11.03
CA ARG A 282 -12.53 -20.70 10.74
C ARG A 282 -13.04 -22.12 10.54
N GLU A 283 -14.18 -22.45 11.14
CA GLU A 283 -14.87 -23.72 10.95
C GLU A 283 -15.42 -23.88 9.53
N VAL A 284 -15.93 -22.81 8.93
CA VAL A 284 -16.41 -22.83 7.53
C VAL A 284 -15.25 -23.04 6.54
N LEU A 285 -14.07 -22.48 6.83
CA LEU A 285 -12.84 -22.75 6.04
C LEU A 285 -12.30 -24.17 6.24
N LYS A 286 -12.57 -24.82 7.37
CA LYS A 286 -12.22 -26.23 7.58
C LYS A 286 -13.13 -27.15 6.76
N LEU A 287 -14.39 -26.76 6.57
CA LEU A 287 -15.38 -27.51 5.79
C LEU A 287 -15.20 -27.37 4.27
N SER A 288 -14.59 -26.29 3.78
CA SER A 288 -14.33 -26.10 2.33
C SER A 288 -13.17 -26.93 1.76
N HIS A 289 -12.48 -27.69 2.61
CA HIS A 289 -11.35 -28.55 2.25
C HIS A 289 -11.63 -30.05 2.52
N VAL A 290 -12.89 -30.39 2.80
CA VAL A 290 -13.42 -31.76 2.82
C VAL A 290 -14.09 -32.01 1.47
#